data_AF-A0A2H6EE59-F1
#
_entry.id   AF-A0A2H6EE59-F1
#
_cell.length_a   1.000
_cell.length_b   1.000
_cell.length_c   1.000
_cell.angle_alpha   90.00
_cell.angle_beta   90.00
_cell.angle_gamma   90.00
#
_symmetry.space_group_name_H-M   'P 1'
#
loop_
_entity.id
_entity.type
_entity.pdbx_description
1 polymer ?
#
loop_
_entity_poly.entity_id
_entity_poly.type
_entity_poly.pdbx_seq_one_letter_code
_entity_poly.pdbx_strand_id
1 'polypeptide(L)'
;MELPVDAKFCPNCGKEVEKESIIGSLLDDPVKKMSISFKIAKRVETKFKTVGDVIHATRNEIMSIYYIGKVRSRFIKNAADEYISG
;
A
#
# COMPACT_ATOMS: atom_id res chain seq x y z
N MET A 1 5.98 -21.68 -19.32
CA MET A 1 5.37 -21.01 -20.48
C MET A 1 4.98 -19.63 -20.01
N GLU A 2 5.72 -18.62 -20.43
CA GLU A 2 5.52 -17.23 -20.00
C GLU A 2 4.34 -16.63 -20.78
N LEU A 3 3.43 -15.98 -20.06
CA LEU A 3 2.31 -15.28 -20.70
C LEU A 3 2.85 -13.99 -21.34
N PRO A 4 2.44 -13.66 -22.58
CA PRO A 4 2.74 -12.36 -23.17
C PRO A 4 2.22 -11.24 -22.26
N VAL A 5 3.03 -10.20 -22.05
CA VAL A 5 2.72 -9.04 -21.18
C VAL A 5 1.39 -8.36 -21.56
N ASP A 6 0.96 -8.56 -22.81
CA ASP A 6 -0.27 -8.02 -23.37
C ASP A 6 -1.42 -9.00 -23.59
N ALA A 7 -1.30 -10.25 -23.14
CA ALA A 7 -2.38 -11.21 -23.26
C ALA A 7 -3.61 -10.76 -22.44
N LYS A 8 -4.76 -10.58 -23.10
CA LYS A 8 -6.05 -10.33 -22.43
C LYS A 8 -6.70 -11.62 -21.92
N PHE A 9 -6.42 -12.76 -22.56
CA PHE A 9 -7.01 -14.05 -22.23
C PHE A 9 -5.94 -15.15 -22.22
N CYS A 10 -6.09 -16.13 -21.31
CA CYS A 10 -5.21 -17.28 -21.21
C CYS A 10 -5.40 -18.19 -22.43
N PRO A 11 -4.34 -18.50 -23.20
CA PRO A 11 -4.45 -19.32 -24.41
C PRO A 11 -4.82 -20.79 -24.12
N ASN A 12 -4.72 -21.24 -22.87
CA ASN A 12 -5.01 -22.62 -22.46
C ASN A 12 -6.45 -22.82 -21.96
N CYS A 13 -7.04 -21.82 -21.30
CA CYS A 13 -8.36 -21.96 -20.66
C CYS A 13 -9.36 -20.86 -21.00
N GLY A 14 -8.98 -19.85 -21.79
CA GLY A 14 -9.87 -18.78 -22.25
C GLY A 14 -10.29 -17.77 -21.19
N LYS A 15 -9.83 -17.91 -19.93
CA LYS A 15 -10.10 -16.94 -18.85
C LYS A 15 -9.36 -15.63 -19.09
N GLU A 16 -9.94 -14.53 -18.65
CA GLU A 16 -9.30 -13.21 -18.67
C GLU A 16 -8.02 -13.25 -17.83
N VAL A 17 -6.94 -12.70 -18.36
CA VAL A 17 -5.66 -12.57 -17.64
C VAL A 17 -5.79 -11.36 -16.72
N GLU A 18 -5.87 -11.62 -15.43
CA GLU A 18 -5.84 -10.57 -14.41
C GLU A 18 -4.46 -9.91 -14.44
N LYS A 19 -4.37 -8.76 -15.12
CA LYS A 19 -3.20 -7.90 -15.05
C LYS A 19 -3.27 -7.14 -13.73
N GLU A 20 -2.73 -7.73 -12.67
CA GLU A 20 -2.44 -6.94 -11.46
C GLU A 20 -1.49 -5.82 -11.85
N SER A 21 -2.00 -4.58 -11.86
CA SER A 21 -1.12 -3.43 -12.03
C SER A 21 -0.09 -3.44 -10.91
N ILE A 22 1.19 -3.18 -11.24
CA ILE A 22 2.27 -3.13 -10.24
C ILE A 22 1.87 -2.20 -9.08
N ILE A 23 1.25 -1.06 -9.41
CA ILE A 23 0.72 -0.10 -8.44
C ILE A 23 -0.35 -0.73 -7.54
N GLY A 24 -1.29 -1.50 -8.10
CA GLY A 24 -2.30 -2.24 -7.33
C GLY A 24 -1.65 -3.15 -6.29
N SER A 25 -0.66 -3.95 -6.69
CA SER A 25 0.05 -4.83 -5.76
C SER A 25 0.79 -4.08 -4.65
N LEU A 26 1.35 -2.89 -4.94
CA LEU A 26 2.00 -2.04 -3.95
C LEU A 26 1.00 -1.40 -2.97
N LEU A 27 -0.23 -1.12 -3.40
CA LEU A 27 -1.28 -0.58 -2.53
C LEU A 27 -1.82 -1.65 -1.58
N ASP A 28 -1.87 -2.92 -2.02
CA ASP A 28 -2.33 -4.05 -1.21
C ASP A 28 -1.29 -4.55 -0.20
N ASP A 29 -0.05 -4.09 -0.33
CA ASP A 29 1.02 -4.44 0.58
C ASP A 29 0.74 -3.99 2.02
N PRO A 30 1.21 -4.75 3.03
CA PRO A 30 1.00 -4.39 4.42
C PRO A 30 1.82 -3.16 4.81
N VAL A 31 1.26 -2.33 5.70
CA VAL A 31 1.90 -1.12 6.29
C VAL A 31 3.33 -1.37 6.82
N LYS A 32 3.64 -2.60 7.22
CA LYS A 32 4.97 -3.01 7.70
C LYS A 32 6.07 -2.96 6.64
N LYS A 33 5.74 -2.95 5.35
CA LYS A 33 6.71 -2.84 4.26
C LYS A 33 7.15 -1.40 3.99
N MET A 34 6.41 -0.39 4.47
CA MET A 34 6.82 1.00 4.34
C MET A 34 8.11 1.28 5.14
N SER A 35 8.87 2.28 4.70
CA SER A 35 10.13 2.73 5.32
C SER A 35 9.92 3.47 6.66
N ILE A 36 9.27 2.82 7.62
CA ILE A 36 8.99 3.32 8.97
C ILE A 36 9.41 2.31 10.05
N SER A 37 9.65 2.78 11.27
CA SER A 37 10.00 1.88 12.37
C SER A 37 8.86 0.88 12.67
N PHE A 38 9.21 -0.36 13.03
CA PHE A 38 8.26 -1.40 13.40
C PHE A 38 7.23 -0.98 14.47
N LYS A 39 7.66 -0.19 15.46
CA LYS A 39 6.77 0.33 16.52
C LYS A 39 5.72 1.28 15.97
N ILE A 40 6.05 2.09 14.96
CA ILE A 40 5.09 2.98 14.30
C ILE A 40 4.18 2.16 13.39
N ALA A 41 4.73 1.23 12.59
CA ALA A 41 3.94 0.35 11.73
C ALA A 41 2.86 -0.40 12.53
N LYS A 42 3.22 -0.99 13.68
CA LYS A 42 2.28 -1.69 14.57
C LYS A 42 1.15 -0.79 15.11
N ARG A 43 1.41 0.51 15.29
CA ARG A 43 0.38 1.48 15.70
C ARG A 43 -0.52 1.86 14.54
N VAL A 44 0.04 2.04 13.35
CA VAL A 44 -0.73 2.37 12.14
C VAL A 44 -1.65 1.21 11.75
N GLU A 45 -1.14 -0.03 11.89
CA GLU A 45 -1.86 -1.28 11.61
C GLU A 45 -3.13 -1.48 12.47
N THR A 46 -3.31 -0.74 13.56
CA THR A 46 -4.56 -0.80 14.34
C THR A 46 -5.75 -0.19 13.60
N LYS A 47 -5.51 0.66 12.60
CA LYS A 47 -6.56 1.34 11.82
C LYS A 47 -6.40 1.17 10.30
N PHE A 48 -5.17 1.07 9.81
CA PHE A 48 -4.85 0.98 8.39
C PHE A 48 -3.96 -0.23 8.16
N LYS A 49 -4.44 -1.24 7.42
CA LYS A 49 -3.73 -2.51 7.24
C LYS A 49 -2.76 -2.47 6.07
N THR A 50 -3.12 -1.77 5.01
CA THR A 50 -2.36 -1.72 3.75
C THR A 50 -1.73 -0.35 3.51
N VAL A 51 -0.78 -0.28 2.58
CA VAL A 51 -0.20 0.99 2.12
C VAL A 51 -1.28 1.86 1.49
N GLY A 52 -2.18 1.25 0.70
CA GLY A 52 -3.32 1.93 0.09
C GLY A 52 -4.24 2.59 1.12
N ASP A 53 -4.51 1.94 2.25
CA ASP A 53 -5.28 2.53 3.34
C ASP A 53 -4.64 3.85 3.83
N VAL A 54 -3.31 3.86 3.97
CA VAL A 54 -2.55 5.04 4.42
C VAL A 54 -2.52 6.12 3.33
N ILE A 55 -2.41 5.76 2.06
CA ILE A 55 -2.43 6.69 0.91
C ILE A 55 -3.79 7.39 0.76
N HIS A 56 -4.89 6.69 1.02
CA HIS A 56 -6.22 7.30 0.91
C HIS A 56 -6.64 8.05 2.18
N ALA A 57 -6.06 7.72 3.34
CA ALA A 57 -6.36 8.41 4.58
C ALA A 57 -5.92 9.88 4.57
N THR A 58 -6.73 10.76 5.17
CA THR A 58 -6.34 12.13 5.49
C THR A 58 -5.34 12.17 6.66
N ARG A 59 -4.58 13.26 6.76
CA ARG A 59 -3.66 13.45 7.90
C ARG A 59 -4.38 13.46 9.25
N ASN A 60 -5.62 13.95 9.30
CA ASN A 60 -6.40 13.98 10.53
C ASN A 60 -6.82 12.56 10.97
N GLU A 61 -7.16 11.69 10.03
CA GLU A 61 -7.49 10.30 10.32
C GLU A 61 -6.28 9.50 10.80
N ILE A 62 -5.09 9.80 10.28
CA ILE A 62 -3.82 9.22 10.76
C ILE A 62 -3.50 9.75 12.17
N MET A 63 -3.76 11.03 12.43
CA MET A 63 -3.56 11.64 13.75
C MET A 63 -4.55 11.14 14.81
N SER A 64 -5.65 10.49 14.42
CA SER A 64 -6.56 9.87 15.38
C SER A 64 -5.96 8.63 16.06
N ILE A 65 -4.82 8.12 15.56
CA ILE A 65 -4.12 7.00 16.17
C ILE A 65 -3.36 7.49 17.41
N TYR A 66 -3.53 6.79 18.54
CA TYR A 66 -2.84 7.13 19.78
C TYR A 66 -1.32 7.25 19.58
N TYR A 67 -0.76 8.36 20.07
CA TYR A 67 0.67 8.69 19.98
C TYR A 67 1.17 9.11 18.58
N ILE A 68 0.26 9.34 17.61
CA ILE A 68 0.58 9.86 16.28
C ILE A 68 0.16 11.34 16.18
N GLY A 69 1.12 12.24 16.36
CA GLY A 69 0.91 13.69 16.22
C GLY A 69 1.16 14.22 14.81
N LYS A 70 1.18 15.55 14.67
CA LYS A 70 1.37 16.26 13.39
C LYS A 70 2.65 15.88 12.64
N VAL A 71 3.76 15.68 13.36
CA VAL A 71 5.06 15.30 12.78
C VAL A 71 5.01 13.86 12.26
N ARG A 72 4.55 12.93 13.10
CA ARG A 72 4.48 11.50 12.75
C ARG A 72 3.48 11.24 11.62
N SER A 73 2.33 11.91 11.59
CA SER A 73 1.37 11.76 10.49
C SER A 73 1.93 12.21 9.15
N ARG A 74 2.72 13.30 9.12
CA ARG A 74 3.43 13.73 7.91
C ARG A 74 4.46 12.68 7.48
N PHE A 75 5.29 12.21 8.42
CA PHE A 75 6.30 11.19 8.14
C PHE A 75 5.70 9.89 7.60
N ILE A 76 4.60 9.41 8.19
CA ILE A 76 3.89 8.21 7.74
C ILE A 76 3.35 8.39 6.32
N LYS A 77 2.76 9.56 6.02
CA LYS A 77 2.28 9.86 4.67
C LYS A 77 3.39 9.84 3.64
N ASN A 78 4.47 10.56 3.92
CA ASN A 78 5.63 10.59 3.03
C ASN A 78 6.18 9.18 2.77
N ALA A 79 6.29 8.34 3.81
CA ALA A 79 6.78 6.98 3.65
C ALA A 79 5.86 6.09 2.79
N ALA A 80 4.54 6.32 2.82
CA ALA A 80 3.59 5.65 1.94
C ALA A 80 3.74 6.14 0.49
N ASP A 81 3.82 7.46 0.29
CA ASP A 81 3.98 8.09 -1.03
C ASP A 81 5.30 7.64 -1.69
N GLU A 82 6.39 7.59 -0.92
CA GLU A 82 7.70 7.08 -1.35
C GLU A 82 7.64 5.58 -1.72
N TYR A 83 6.87 4.77 -0.98
CA TYR A 83 6.76 3.33 -1.25
C TYR A 83 6.12 3.03 -2.61
N ILE A 84 5.13 3.84 -3.03
CA ILE A 84 4.44 3.64 -4.31
C ILE A 84 5.11 4.36 -5.49
N SER A 85 6.03 5.30 -5.20
CA SER A 85 6.73 6.12 -6.21
C SER A 85 8.16 5.68 -6.48
N GLY A 86 8.71 4.80 -5.63
CA GLY A 86 10.09 4.32 -5.66
C GLY A 86 10.32 3.04 -6.44
#